data_AF-A0A2V8Q1L5-F1
#
_entry.id   AF-A0A2V8Q1L5-F1
#
_cell.length_a   1.000
_cell.length_b   1.000
_cell.length_c   1.000
_cell.angle_alpha   90.00
_cell.angle_beta   90.00
_cell.angle_gamma   90.00
#
_symmetry.space_group_name_H-M   'P 1'
#
loop_
_entity.id
_entity.type
_entity.pdbx_description
1 polymer ?
#
loop_
_entity_poly.entity_id
_entity_poly.type
_entity_poly.pdbx_seq_one_letter_code
_entity_poly.pdbx_strand_id
1 'polypeptide(L)'
;TRYKFNDHSPGLYKTTDYGAHWTKIDNGLPANDFTRVVREDDVRKDLLFAGTELGLFISWDGGRNWSPFQLNLPITPITDLRIHQGNLIAATSGRGYWILDDLSVLRQFKNEAPAFSIYRPSDAYLVNGSSELDDTSEEFTGANRYRGVNPSTGVVIYYQLPEMKKEDQISLEIKDADGNLVRTFSSKADEKYKKYDGAPKADPLLPKAKGLNRFVWDMRYATMPGVPNVYMESSYAGHKAPPGKYSITVKTGNQTISTEAEILANPLYPTDAATYKEYHSTMWGMENELASMHRMVNDLYDKQKQLEALLSSLPASEKFTAVKKDGEALLKKMKTWDEDMVQRKSKAYDDVENFPNKFTANYLFLINATESDVPRVNLPSLDRMKELNAQWATLKARANEILDRDIPALNKKMW
;
A
#
# COMPACT_ATOMS: atom_id res chain seq x y z
N THR A 1 -42.19 -10.62 17.62
CA THR A 1 -42.95 -9.36 17.63
C THR A 1 -44.43 -9.63 17.50
N ARG A 2 -45.28 -8.64 17.80
CA ARG A 2 -46.74 -8.74 17.76
C ARG A 2 -47.38 -7.86 16.68
N TYR A 3 -46.61 -7.46 15.66
CA TYR A 3 -47.05 -6.52 14.61
C TYR A 3 -48.34 -6.93 13.89
N LYS A 4 -48.61 -8.24 13.74
CA LYS A 4 -49.88 -8.76 13.17
C LYS A 4 -51.12 -8.47 14.02
N PHE A 5 -50.93 -8.05 15.27
CA PHE A 5 -51.97 -7.63 16.21
C PHE A 5 -51.96 -6.11 16.43
N ASN A 6 -51.39 -5.34 15.50
CA ASN A 6 -51.27 -3.88 15.58
C ASN A 6 -50.39 -3.39 16.75
N ASP A 7 -49.44 -4.21 17.21
CA ASP A 7 -48.41 -3.85 18.20
C ASP A 7 -47.03 -3.81 17.51
N HIS A 8 -46.58 -2.59 17.25
CA HIS A 8 -45.32 -2.28 16.56
C HIS A 8 -44.15 -2.02 17.51
N SER A 9 -44.30 -2.38 18.80
CA SER A 9 -43.21 -2.21 19.76
C SER A 9 -42.05 -3.20 19.52
N PRO A 10 -40.80 -2.77 19.78
CA PRO A 10 -39.67 -3.68 19.86
C PRO A 10 -39.91 -4.80 20.88
N GLY A 11 -39.49 -6.02 20.53
CA GLY A 11 -39.80 -7.21 21.31
C GLY A 11 -38.59 -8.13 21.46
N LEU A 12 -37.47 -7.61 21.96
CA LEU A 12 -36.26 -8.37 22.25
C LEU A 12 -36.19 -8.72 23.74
N TYR A 13 -35.84 -9.98 24.02
CA TYR A 13 -35.67 -10.50 25.37
C TYR A 13 -34.40 -11.35 25.44
N LYS A 14 -33.71 -11.32 26.58
CA LYS A 14 -32.51 -12.11 26.86
C LYS A 14 -32.73 -12.98 28.10
N THR A 15 -32.23 -14.20 28.02
CA THR A 15 -32.07 -15.12 29.15
C THR A 15 -30.59 -15.51 29.25
N THR A 16 -30.11 -15.76 30.46
CA THR A 16 -28.77 -16.30 30.72
C THR A 16 -28.80 -17.55 31.60
N ASP A 17 -30.00 -18.06 31.86
CA ASP A 17 -30.29 -19.13 32.82
C ASP A 17 -31.16 -20.22 32.16
N TYR A 18 -30.84 -20.53 30.91
CA TYR A 18 -31.51 -21.57 30.12
C TYR A 18 -33.04 -21.36 29.98
N GLY A 19 -33.49 -20.10 29.99
CA GLY A 19 -34.88 -19.72 29.77
C GLY A 19 -35.75 -19.64 31.01
N ALA A 20 -35.17 -19.78 32.22
CA ALA A 20 -35.92 -19.64 33.47
C ALA A 20 -36.42 -18.20 33.67
N HIS A 21 -35.61 -17.20 33.34
CA HIS A 21 -35.99 -15.80 33.39
C HIS A 21 -35.65 -15.07 32.09
N TRP A 22 -36.56 -14.18 31.68
CA TRP A 22 -36.42 -13.36 30.48
C TRP A 22 -36.46 -11.88 30.85
N THR A 23 -35.42 -11.15 30.46
CA THR A 23 -35.32 -9.70 30.64
C THR A 23 -35.54 -9.02 29.30
N LYS A 24 -36.41 -8.01 29.27
CA LYS A 24 -36.61 -7.17 28.08
C LYS A 24 -35.35 -6.35 27.82
N ILE A 25 -34.88 -6.32 26.58
CA ILE A 25 -33.62 -5.69 26.16
C ILE A 25 -33.88 -4.76 24.96
N ASP A 26 -34.76 -3.78 25.13
CA ASP A 26 -35.22 -2.88 24.05
C ASP A 26 -34.87 -1.40 24.28
N ASN A 27 -34.09 -1.08 25.32
CA ASN A 27 -33.70 0.29 25.61
C ASN A 27 -32.86 0.89 24.46
N GLY A 28 -33.26 2.07 24.00
CA GLY A 28 -32.67 2.75 22.83
C GLY A 28 -33.32 2.42 21.48
N LEU A 29 -34.24 1.44 21.42
CA LEU A 29 -35.02 1.15 20.20
C LEU A 29 -36.29 2.03 20.12
N PRO A 30 -36.69 2.50 18.92
CA PRO A 30 -37.91 3.30 18.75
C PRO A 30 -39.19 2.49 19.04
N ALA A 31 -40.17 3.11 19.70
CA ALA A 31 -41.40 2.44 20.13
C ALA A 31 -42.30 1.90 19.00
N ASN A 32 -42.13 2.38 17.76
CA ASN A 32 -42.89 1.95 16.58
C ASN A 32 -42.04 1.20 15.55
N ASP A 33 -40.88 0.69 15.95
CA ASP A 33 -39.95 -0.02 15.08
C ASP A 33 -39.70 -1.45 15.59
N PHE A 34 -40.63 -2.34 15.26
CA PHE A 34 -40.59 -3.70 15.78
C PHE A 34 -39.38 -4.48 15.22
N THR A 35 -38.76 -5.27 16.09
CA THR A 35 -37.53 -6.01 15.80
C THR A 35 -37.83 -7.32 15.06
N ARG A 36 -37.12 -7.61 13.97
CA ARG A 36 -37.30 -8.84 13.19
C ARG A 36 -36.29 -9.92 13.53
N VAL A 37 -35.06 -9.51 13.80
CA VAL A 37 -33.94 -10.42 14.01
C VAL A 37 -32.94 -9.83 15.00
N VAL A 38 -32.30 -10.69 15.79
CA VAL A 38 -31.14 -10.34 16.62
C VAL A 38 -30.08 -11.43 16.43
N ARG A 39 -28.81 -11.00 16.38
CA ARG A 39 -27.63 -11.88 16.31
C ARG A 39 -26.55 -11.35 17.22
N GLU A 40 -25.89 -12.24 17.95
CA GLU A 40 -24.67 -11.94 18.68
C GLU A 40 -23.46 -12.20 17.79
N ASP A 41 -22.40 -11.41 17.98
CA ASP A 41 -21.10 -11.65 17.39
C ASP A 41 -20.50 -12.98 17.86
N ASP A 42 -19.87 -13.70 16.93
CA ASP A 42 -19.29 -15.02 17.19
C ASP A 42 -17.90 -14.96 17.86
N VAL A 43 -17.33 -13.76 18.04
CA VAL A 43 -16.01 -13.54 18.66
C VAL A 43 -16.12 -12.67 19.92
N ARG A 44 -16.80 -11.53 19.84
CA ARG A 44 -16.99 -10.58 20.94
C ARG A 44 -18.32 -10.82 21.63
N LYS A 45 -18.23 -11.41 22.82
CA LYS A 45 -19.37 -11.51 23.74
C LYS A 45 -20.05 -10.16 23.94
N ASP A 46 -21.39 -10.18 24.02
CA ASP A 46 -22.26 -9.03 24.28
C ASP A 46 -22.28 -7.94 23.18
N LEU A 47 -21.55 -8.13 22.07
CA LEU A 47 -21.76 -7.38 20.82
C LEU A 47 -22.93 -7.99 20.06
N LEU A 48 -24.03 -7.24 19.94
CA LEU A 48 -25.23 -7.70 19.26
C LEU A 48 -25.64 -6.75 18.14
N PHE A 49 -26.27 -7.32 17.12
CA PHE A 49 -26.89 -6.60 16.02
C PHE A 49 -28.38 -6.95 15.98
N ALA A 50 -29.23 -5.94 15.81
CA ALA A 50 -30.67 -6.10 15.68
C ALA A 50 -31.18 -5.49 14.39
N GLY A 51 -31.88 -6.30 13.60
CA GLY A 51 -32.61 -5.86 12.42
C GLY A 51 -34.06 -5.54 12.78
N THR A 52 -34.56 -4.40 12.30
CA THR A 52 -35.88 -3.86 12.59
C THR A 52 -36.69 -3.63 11.30
N GLU A 53 -37.85 -2.99 11.38
CA GLU A 53 -38.62 -2.61 10.19
C GLU A 53 -37.99 -1.42 9.46
N LEU A 54 -37.26 -0.56 10.17
CA LEU A 54 -36.68 0.66 9.62
C LEU A 54 -35.16 0.61 9.44
N GLY A 55 -34.47 -0.35 10.06
CA GLY A 55 -33.01 -0.41 9.91
C GLY A 55 -32.28 -1.36 10.85
N LEU A 56 -30.99 -1.08 11.00
CA LEU A 56 -30.05 -1.87 11.79
C LEU A 56 -29.65 -1.13 13.06
N PHE A 57 -29.54 -1.86 14.18
CA PHE A 57 -29.07 -1.36 15.46
C PHE A 57 -27.93 -2.22 15.99
N ILE A 58 -27.08 -1.63 16.81
CA ILE A 58 -25.94 -2.28 17.47
C ILE A 58 -26.03 -2.10 18.99
N SER A 59 -25.60 -3.11 19.73
CA SER A 59 -25.44 -3.07 21.18
C SER A 59 -24.06 -3.61 21.55
N TRP A 60 -23.41 -2.95 22.51
CA TRP A 60 -22.07 -3.30 23.00
C TRP A 60 -22.08 -3.95 24.38
N ASP A 61 -23.27 -4.11 24.97
CA ASP A 61 -23.45 -4.40 26.39
C ASP A 61 -24.53 -5.47 26.65
N GLY A 62 -24.73 -6.34 25.66
CA GLY A 62 -25.58 -7.51 25.79
C GLY A 62 -27.06 -7.20 25.59
N GLY A 63 -27.38 -6.11 24.87
CA GLY A 63 -28.74 -5.66 24.56
C GLY A 63 -29.31 -4.68 25.59
N ARG A 64 -28.53 -4.28 26.60
CA ARG A 64 -28.99 -3.33 27.62
C ARG A 64 -29.18 -1.95 27.05
N ASN A 65 -28.37 -1.55 26.07
CA ASN A 65 -28.52 -0.32 25.31
C ASN A 65 -28.30 -0.59 23.82
N TRP A 66 -29.19 -0.08 22.99
CA TRP A 66 -29.09 -0.12 21.53
C TRP A 66 -28.81 1.28 20.98
N SER A 67 -28.06 1.33 19.89
CA SER A 67 -27.80 2.54 19.11
C SER A 67 -28.08 2.30 17.63
N PRO A 68 -28.61 3.29 16.89
CA PRO A 68 -28.77 3.18 15.45
C PRO A 68 -27.42 2.86 14.77
N PHE A 69 -27.43 1.92 13.84
CA PHE A 69 -26.25 1.47 13.10
C PHE A 69 -26.55 1.32 11.61
N GLN A 70 -27.00 2.42 11.01
CA GLN A 70 -27.52 2.43 9.64
C GLN A 70 -26.44 2.57 8.56
N LEU A 71 -25.38 3.35 8.82
CA LEU A 71 -24.34 3.69 7.83
C LEU A 71 -24.96 4.12 6.48
N ASN A 72 -24.60 3.45 5.38
CA ASN A 72 -25.13 3.69 4.03
C ASN A 72 -26.28 2.73 3.64
N LEU A 73 -26.76 1.90 4.57
CA LEU A 73 -27.89 1.00 4.33
C LEU A 73 -29.17 1.82 4.14
N PRO A 74 -30.03 1.52 3.15
CA PRO A 74 -31.32 2.21 3.00
C PRO A 74 -32.26 1.88 4.18
N ILE A 75 -33.19 2.79 4.47
CA ILE A 75 -34.30 2.52 5.41
C ILE A 75 -35.19 1.44 4.79
N THR A 76 -35.08 0.23 5.31
CA THR A 76 -35.80 -0.95 4.80
C THR A 76 -35.88 -2.02 5.89
N PRO A 77 -36.90 -2.90 5.86
CA PRO A 77 -36.98 -4.00 6.80
C PRO A 77 -35.78 -4.95 6.68
N ILE A 78 -35.13 -5.23 7.81
CA ILE A 78 -34.05 -6.21 7.91
C ILE A 78 -34.65 -7.54 8.36
N THR A 79 -34.72 -8.50 7.45
CA THR A 79 -35.45 -9.75 7.67
C THR A 79 -34.59 -10.83 8.31
N ASP A 80 -33.28 -10.80 8.06
CA ASP A 80 -32.32 -11.70 8.70
C ASP A 80 -30.92 -11.07 8.77
N LEU A 81 -30.12 -11.56 9.71
CA LEU A 81 -28.72 -11.19 9.91
C LEU A 81 -27.88 -12.46 10.04
N ARG A 82 -26.67 -12.43 9.49
CA ARG A 82 -25.69 -13.51 9.63
C ARG A 82 -24.29 -12.96 9.76
N ILE A 83 -23.54 -13.50 10.72
CA ILE A 83 -22.11 -13.26 10.82
C ILE A 83 -21.40 -14.43 10.15
N HIS A 84 -20.46 -14.11 9.27
CA HIS A 84 -19.69 -15.11 8.54
C HIS A 84 -18.34 -14.55 8.14
N GLN A 85 -17.26 -15.26 8.49
CA GLN A 85 -15.89 -14.90 8.15
C GLN A 85 -15.53 -13.45 8.56
N GLY A 86 -16.03 -13.02 9.73
CA GLY A 86 -15.79 -11.67 10.23
C GLY A 86 -16.60 -10.57 9.52
N ASN A 87 -17.58 -10.90 8.67
CA ASN A 87 -18.48 -9.94 8.03
C ASN A 87 -19.89 -10.02 8.61
N LEU A 88 -20.63 -8.91 8.60
CA LEU A 88 -22.06 -8.90 8.91
C LEU A 88 -22.87 -8.80 7.62
N ILE A 89 -23.67 -9.85 7.37
CA ILE A 89 -24.56 -9.95 6.22
C ILE A 89 -25.98 -9.62 6.68
N ALA A 90 -26.62 -8.68 5.99
CA ALA A 90 -28.00 -8.27 6.24
C ALA A 90 -28.90 -8.57 5.04
N ALA A 91 -29.93 -9.39 5.25
CA ALA A 91 -30.99 -9.60 4.27
C ALA A 91 -32.06 -8.52 4.44
N THR A 92 -32.43 -7.87 3.33
CA THR A 92 -33.40 -6.76 3.34
C THR A 92 -34.67 -7.10 2.57
N SER A 93 -35.76 -6.42 2.87
CA SER A 93 -36.99 -6.49 2.08
C SER A 93 -36.94 -5.53 0.89
N GLY A 94 -36.65 -6.06 -0.30
CA GLY A 94 -36.72 -5.30 -1.56
C GLY A 94 -35.47 -4.47 -1.90
N ARG A 95 -34.34 -4.70 -1.21
CA ARG A 95 -33.03 -4.05 -1.49
C ARG A 95 -31.84 -5.03 -1.48
N GLY A 96 -32.10 -6.32 -1.75
CA GLY A 96 -31.07 -7.36 -1.81
C GLY A 96 -30.51 -7.76 -0.45
N TYR A 97 -29.28 -8.28 -0.43
CA TYR A 97 -28.50 -8.44 0.80
C TYR A 97 -27.32 -7.46 0.78
N TRP A 98 -26.91 -7.02 1.96
CA TRP A 98 -25.82 -6.09 2.20
C TRP A 98 -24.76 -6.76 3.05
N ILE A 99 -23.50 -6.41 2.82
CA ILE A 99 -22.38 -6.92 3.60
C ILE A 99 -21.66 -5.71 4.18
N LEU A 100 -21.56 -5.65 5.51
CA LEU A 100 -20.55 -4.85 6.17
C LEU A 100 -19.30 -5.70 6.25
N ASP A 101 -18.34 -5.37 5.39
CA ASP A 101 -17.03 -6.00 5.38
C ASP A 101 -16.28 -5.66 6.67
N ASP A 102 -15.63 -6.67 7.24
CA ASP A 102 -14.67 -6.54 8.34
C ASP A 102 -15.23 -5.94 9.66
N LEU A 103 -15.70 -6.82 10.53
CA LEU A 103 -16.10 -6.52 11.90
C LEU A 103 -14.91 -6.29 12.86
N SER A 104 -13.65 -6.40 12.41
CA SER A 104 -12.47 -6.33 13.30
C SER A 104 -12.40 -5.05 14.11
N VAL A 105 -12.68 -3.89 13.49
CA VAL A 105 -12.67 -2.58 14.16
C VAL A 105 -13.78 -2.52 15.20
N LEU A 106 -14.97 -3.00 14.86
CA LEU A 106 -16.10 -3.07 15.78
C LEU A 106 -15.75 -3.96 16.98
N ARG A 107 -15.23 -5.17 16.75
CA ARG A 107 -14.82 -6.09 17.81
C ARG A 107 -13.78 -5.49 18.75
N GLN A 108 -12.93 -4.59 18.27
CA GLN A 108 -11.90 -3.94 19.07
C GLN A 108 -12.34 -2.61 19.70
N PHE A 109 -13.49 -2.07 19.31
CA PHE A 109 -13.98 -0.78 19.79
C PHE A 109 -14.21 -0.74 21.30
N LYS A 110 -13.78 0.35 21.94
CA LYS A 110 -13.99 0.64 23.36
C LYS A 110 -14.50 2.07 23.51
N ASN A 111 -15.49 2.29 24.37
CA ASN A 111 -16.08 3.63 24.60
C ASN A 111 -15.03 4.69 25.01
N GLU A 112 -13.95 4.28 25.67
CA GLU A 112 -12.87 5.14 26.14
C GLU A 112 -11.53 4.76 25.47
N ALA A 113 -11.55 4.53 24.16
CA ALA A 113 -10.32 4.28 23.41
C ALA A 113 -9.38 5.50 23.47
N PRO A 114 -8.05 5.29 23.59
CA PRO A 114 -7.10 6.40 23.50
C PRO A 114 -7.24 7.18 22.19
N ALA A 115 -7.09 8.50 22.28
CA ALA A 115 -7.14 9.39 21.11
C ALA A 115 -6.07 9.06 20.05
N PHE A 116 -4.99 8.39 20.44
CA PHE A 116 -4.00 7.81 19.54
C PHE A 116 -3.97 6.29 19.73
N SER A 117 -4.52 5.55 18.78
CA SER A 117 -4.63 4.09 18.85
C SER A 117 -4.68 3.46 17.46
N ILE A 118 -4.37 2.17 17.36
CA ILE A 118 -4.34 1.41 16.11
C ILE A 118 -5.06 0.09 16.35
N TYR A 119 -5.83 -0.35 15.37
CA TYR A 119 -6.61 -1.59 15.44
C TYR A 119 -5.85 -2.69 14.69
N ARG A 120 -5.91 -3.92 15.22
CA ARG A 120 -5.41 -5.10 14.51
C ARG A 120 -6.24 -5.30 13.23
N PRO A 121 -5.63 -5.24 12.03
CA PRO A 121 -6.30 -5.56 10.78
C PRO A 121 -6.81 -6.99 10.78
N SER A 122 -7.87 -7.25 10.02
CA SER A 122 -8.19 -8.61 9.59
C SER A 122 -7.09 -9.17 8.69
N ASP A 123 -6.94 -10.50 8.71
CA ASP A 123 -5.96 -11.19 7.88
C ASP A 123 -6.25 -10.92 6.39
N ALA A 124 -5.21 -10.56 5.63
CA ALA A 124 -5.34 -10.21 4.21
C ALA A 124 -4.85 -11.37 3.35
N TYR A 125 -5.64 -11.77 2.34
CA TYR A 125 -5.20 -12.75 1.37
C TYR A 125 -4.41 -12.10 0.25
N LEU A 126 -3.34 -12.75 -0.23
CA LEU A 126 -2.73 -12.39 -1.50
C LEU A 126 -3.73 -12.64 -2.63
N VAL A 127 -4.33 -11.56 -3.13
CA VAL A 127 -5.28 -11.62 -4.25
C VAL A 127 -4.68 -11.00 -5.52
N ASN A 128 -5.33 -11.30 -6.64
CA ASN A 128 -4.96 -10.81 -7.96
C ASN A 128 -5.96 -9.73 -8.36
N GLY A 129 -5.47 -8.54 -8.66
CA GLY A 129 -6.29 -7.41 -9.07
C GLY A 129 -6.13 -6.19 -8.18
N SER A 130 -7.09 -5.29 -8.29
CA SER A 130 -7.15 -4.01 -7.58
C SER A 130 -8.60 -3.70 -7.24
N SER A 131 -8.81 -2.89 -6.21
CA SER A 131 -10.11 -2.33 -5.86
C SER A 131 -10.04 -0.82 -5.73
N GLU A 132 -11.13 -0.14 -6.07
CA GLU A 132 -11.31 1.28 -5.75
C GLU A 132 -11.28 1.53 -4.23
N LEU A 133 -11.57 0.52 -3.39
CA LEU A 133 -11.42 0.60 -1.94
C LEU A 133 -9.95 0.61 -1.47
N ASP A 134 -8.97 0.39 -2.35
CA ASP A 134 -7.55 0.49 -2.01
C ASP A 134 -7.05 1.94 -1.99
N ASP A 135 -7.83 2.88 -2.55
CA ASP A 135 -7.49 4.30 -2.56
C ASP A 135 -7.72 4.94 -1.17
N THR A 136 -6.96 5.99 -0.89
CA THR A 136 -7.03 6.82 0.33
C THR A 136 -7.81 8.11 0.12
N SER A 137 -8.35 8.36 -1.07
CA SER A 137 -9.12 9.55 -1.41
C SER A 137 -10.37 9.69 -0.56
N GLU A 138 -10.53 10.86 0.07
CA GLU A 138 -11.74 11.23 0.81
C GLU A 138 -12.98 11.36 -0.08
N GLU A 139 -12.80 11.52 -1.39
CA GLU A 139 -13.90 11.61 -2.36
C GLU A 139 -14.56 10.26 -2.65
N PHE A 140 -13.88 9.15 -2.37
CA PHE A 140 -14.40 7.83 -2.67
C PHE A 140 -15.37 7.35 -1.57
N THR A 141 -16.63 7.16 -1.94
CA THR A 141 -17.71 6.81 -1.01
C THR A 141 -17.90 5.29 -0.82
N GLY A 142 -17.01 4.47 -1.39
CA GLY A 142 -17.15 3.00 -1.37
C GLY A 142 -18.26 2.46 -2.27
N ALA A 143 -18.93 3.33 -3.05
CA ALA A 143 -20.05 2.96 -3.91
C ALA A 143 -19.85 3.50 -5.33
N ASN A 144 -20.28 2.71 -6.31
CA ASN A 144 -20.35 3.12 -7.70
C ASN A 144 -21.79 3.00 -8.22
N ARG A 145 -22.26 3.99 -8.98
CA ARG A 145 -23.64 4.03 -9.48
C ARG A 145 -23.99 2.90 -10.43
N TYR A 146 -22.99 2.34 -11.13
CA TYR A 146 -23.22 1.42 -12.26
C TYR A 146 -22.63 0.02 -12.06
N ARG A 147 -21.82 -0.19 -11.02
CA ARG A 147 -21.19 -1.50 -10.71
C ARG A 147 -21.03 -1.70 -9.22
N GLY A 148 -20.88 -2.96 -8.81
CA GLY A 148 -20.36 -3.28 -7.49
C GLY A 148 -18.89 -2.86 -7.36
N VAL A 149 -18.48 -2.53 -6.14
CA VAL A 149 -17.09 -2.28 -5.78
C VAL A 149 -16.59 -3.52 -5.08
N ASN A 150 -15.45 -4.07 -5.51
CA ASN A 150 -14.86 -5.23 -4.86
C ASN A 150 -14.29 -4.84 -3.49
N PRO A 151 -14.19 -5.75 -2.52
CA PRO A 151 -13.46 -5.51 -1.28
C PRO A 151 -12.02 -5.05 -1.54
N SER A 152 -11.41 -4.39 -0.54
CA SER A 152 -9.98 -4.04 -0.63
C SER A 152 -9.11 -5.26 -0.88
N THR A 153 -8.06 -5.06 -1.68
CA THR A 153 -7.11 -6.11 -2.07
C THR A 153 -5.84 -6.13 -1.21
N GLY A 154 -5.71 -5.19 -0.27
CA GLY A 154 -4.57 -5.04 0.63
C GLY A 154 -4.90 -5.23 2.11
N VAL A 155 -3.90 -5.00 2.97
CA VAL A 155 -4.09 -4.93 4.43
C VAL A 155 -4.78 -3.61 4.76
N VAL A 156 -5.99 -3.67 5.30
CA VAL A 156 -6.76 -2.48 5.70
C VAL A 156 -6.39 -2.06 7.11
N ILE A 157 -5.76 -0.90 7.24
CA ILE A 157 -5.21 -0.37 8.48
C ILE A 157 -6.12 0.74 8.98
N TYR A 158 -6.62 0.57 10.21
CA TYR A 158 -7.41 1.58 10.91
C TYR A 158 -6.62 2.14 12.09
N TYR A 159 -6.55 3.46 12.19
CA TYR A 159 -5.89 4.14 13.31
C TYR A 159 -6.64 5.41 13.71
N GLN A 160 -6.67 5.67 15.01
CA GLN A 160 -7.24 6.85 15.62
C GLN A 160 -6.15 7.91 15.80
N LEU A 161 -6.44 9.16 15.44
CA LEU A 161 -5.59 10.30 15.73
C LEU A 161 -6.31 11.35 16.59
N PRO A 162 -5.56 12.04 17.48
CA PRO A 162 -6.06 13.25 18.11
C PRO A 162 -6.18 14.37 17.07
N GLU A 163 -6.61 15.55 17.51
CA GLU A 163 -6.51 16.73 16.69
C GLU A 163 -5.03 17.08 16.45
N MET A 164 -4.65 17.18 15.17
CA MET A 164 -3.28 17.41 14.74
C MET A 164 -3.12 18.84 14.23
N LYS A 165 -1.96 19.46 14.45
CA LYS A 165 -1.64 20.74 13.81
C LYS A 165 -1.37 20.54 12.32
N LYS A 166 -1.48 21.60 11.54
CA LYS A 166 -1.31 21.54 10.07
C LYS A 166 0.07 21.03 9.67
N GLU A 167 1.09 21.46 10.40
CA GLU A 167 2.50 21.12 10.24
C GLU A 167 2.87 19.72 10.76
N ASP A 168 2.05 19.14 11.64
CA ASP A 168 2.31 17.81 12.19
C ASP A 168 2.23 16.76 11.08
N GLN A 169 3.06 15.72 11.20
CA GLN A 169 3.16 14.64 10.22
C GLN A 169 3.11 13.32 10.95
N ILE A 170 2.57 12.32 10.25
CA ILE A 170 2.61 10.94 10.68
C ILE A 170 3.39 10.11 9.67
N SER A 171 4.01 9.04 10.15
CA SER A 171 4.56 7.99 9.31
C SER A 171 4.04 6.63 9.74
N LEU A 172 4.01 5.70 8.78
CA LEU A 172 3.63 4.32 8.99
C LEU A 172 4.78 3.45 8.47
N GLU A 173 5.36 2.64 9.36
CA GLU A 173 6.43 1.69 9.04
C GLU A 173 5.88 0.27 9.08
N ILE A 174 6.23 -0.51 8.07
CA ILE A 174 5.85 -1.92 7.95
C ILE A 174 7.13 -2.75 7.95
N LYS A 175 7.19 -3.73 8.84
CA LYS A 175 8.32 -4.67 8.94
C LYS A 175 7.86 -6.10 8.89
N ASP A 176 8.67 -6.97 8.30
CA ASP A 176 8.46 -8.42 8.32
C ASP A 176 8.71 -9.01 9.72
N ALA A 177 8.52 -10.32 9.85
CA ALA A 177 8.74 -11.06 11.09
C ALA A 177 10.19 -11.06 11.58
N ASP A 178 11.16 -10.84 10.68
CA ASP A 178 12.58 -10.75 11.00
C ASP A 178 13.01 -9.31 11.38
N GLY A 179 12.09 -8.35 11.29
CA GLY A 179 12.31 -6.94 11.60
C GLY A 179 12.89 -6.12 10.45
N ASN A 180 12.98 -6.67 9.24
CA ASN A 180 13.42 -5.94 8.05
C ASN A 180 12.32 -4.98 7.60
N LEU A 181 12.72 -3.80 7.10
CA LEU A 181 11.79 -2.82 6.58
C LEU A 181 11.21 -3.27 5.23
N VAL A 182 9.89 -3.33 5.16
CA VAL A 182 9.14 -3.66 3.93
C VAL A 182 8.79 -2.39 3.17
N ARG A 183 8.13 -1.44 3.86
CA ARG A 183 7.71 -0.16 3.28
C ARG A 183 7.48 0.89 4.36
N THR A 184 7.58 2.16 3.97
CA THR A 184 7.23 3.30 4.82
C THR A 184 6.29 4.23 4.05
N PHE A 185 5.28 4.76 4.73
CA PHE A 185 4.38 5.78 4.20
C PHE A 185 4.40 7.03 5.08
N SER A 186 4.00 8.16 4.51
CA SER A 186 4.01 9.48 5.16
C SER A 186 2.73 10.24 4.86
N SER A 187 2.28 11.08 5.79
CA SER A 187 1.23 12.08 5.50
C SER A 187 1.77 13.30 4.74
N LYS A 188 3.08 13.39 4.51
CA LYS A 188 3.74 14.46 3.75
C LYS A 188 4.25 13.91 2.43
N ALA A 189 3.89 14.58 1.33
CA ALA A 189 4.42 14.28 0.01
C ALA A 189 5.94 14.46 -0.05
N ASP A 190 6.61 13.59 -0.79
CA ASP A 190 8.04 13.71 -1.04
C ASP A 190 8.33 14.88 -1.99
N GLU A 191 9.00 15.91 -1.47
CA GLU A 191 9.42 17.09 -2.25
C GLU A 191 10.43 16.75 -3.34
N LYS A 192 11.11 15.59 -3.23
CA LYS A 192 12.07 15.11 -4.24
C LYS A 192 11.38 14.35 -5.38
N TYR A 193 10.10 14.00 -5.24
CA TYR A 193 9.36 13.31 -6.28
C TYR A 193 9.26 14.18 -7.53
N LYS A 194 9.60 13.61 -8.68
CA LYS A 194 9.51 14.27 -9.98
C LYS A 194 8.55 13.50 -10.86
N LYS A 195 7.44 14.14 -11.23
CA LYS A 195 6.51 13.62 -12.22
C LYS A 195 7.07 13.85 -13.62
N TYR A 196 7.10 12.80 -14.42
CA TYR A 196 7.39 12.79 -15.86
C TYR A 196 6.68 11.56 -16.47
N ASP A 197 6.59 11.48 -17.79
CA ASP A 197 5.94 10.33 -18.43
C ASP A 197 6.72 9.05 -18.12
N GLY A 198 6.02 8.00 -17.69
CA GLY A 198 6.65 6.75 -17.25
C GLY A 198 7.38 6.85 -15.89
N ALA A 199 7.19 7.94 -15.13
CA ALA A 199 7.74 8.04 -13.78
C ALA A 199 7.14 6.96 -12.86
N PRO A 200 7.90 6.48 -11.86
CA PRO A 200 7.31 5.73 -10.75
C PRO A 200 6.13 6.49 -10.13
N LYS A 201 5.11 5.76 -9.67
CA LYS A 201 4.00 6.39 -8.95
C LYS A 201 4.52 6.96 -7.63
N ALA A 202 4.02 8.14 -7.25
CA ALA A 202 4.23 8.66 -5.91
C ALA A 202 3.57 7.72 -4.89
N ASP A 203 4.17 7.59 -3.71
CA ASP A 203 3.53 6.85 -2.63
C ASP A 203 2.22 7.54 -2.20
N PRO A 204 1.18 6.76 -1.88
CA PRO A 204 -0.05 7.30 -1.32
C PRO A 204 0.22 7.96 0.03
N LEU A 205 -0.50 9.05 0.31
CA LEU A 205 -0.36 9.79 1.56
C LEU A 205 -1.24 9.20 2.64
N LEU A 206 -0.72 9.14 3.86
CA LEU A 206 -1.51 8.76 5.03
C LEU A 206 -2.54 9.85 5.36
N PRO A 207 -3.84 9.50 5.49
CA PRO A 207 -4.84 10.40 6.06
C PRO A 207 -4.45 10.79 7.49
N LYS A 208 -4.63 12.06 7.85
CA LYS A 208 -4.27 12.57 9.19
C LYS A 208 -5.39 13.36 9.86
N ALA A 209 -6.64 13.04 9.51
CA ALA A 209 -7.80 13.71 10.09
C ALA A 209 -7.96 13.36 11.58
N LYS A 210 -8.54 14.27 12.36
CA LYS A 210 -8.95 13.96 13.73
C LYS A 210 -9.98 12.82 13.70
N GLY A 211 -9.79 11.80 14.52
CA GLY A 211 -10.70 10.66 14.56
C GLY A 211 -10.13 9.41 13.94
N LEU A 212 -11.02 8.54 13.45
CA LEU A 212 -10.67 7.29 12.80
C LEU A 212 -10.20 7.56 11.35
N ASN A 213 -9.03 7.06 11.01
CA ASN A 213 -8.45 7.09 9.68
C ASN A 213 -8.32 5.65 9.15
N ARG A 214 -8.37 5.53 7.83
CA ARG A 214 -8.25 4.26 7.11
C ARG A 214 -7.16 4.39 6.04
N PHE A 215 -6.30 3.39 5.94
CA PHE A 215 -5.27 3.29 4.92
C PHE A 215 -5.14 1.85 4.45
N VAL A 216 -4.94 1.62 3.15
CA VAL A 216 -4.74 0.27 2.60
C VAL A 216 -3.30 0.11 2.14
N TRP A 217 -2.58 -0.82 2.75
CA TRP A 217 -1.31 -1.27 2.22
C TRP A 217 -1.54 -2.35 1.17
N ASP A 218 -1.17 -2.06 -0.08
CA ASP A 218 -1.20 -2.97 -1.24
C ASP A 218 -0.32 -4.23 -1.12
N MET A 219 0.25 -4.48 0.07
CA MET A 219 1.19 -5.55 0.38
C MET A 219 2.49 -5.50 -0.43
N ARG A 220 2.83 -4.38 -1.07
CA ARG A 220 4.06 -4.28 -1.86
C ARG A 220 5.21 -3.70 -1.06
N TYR A 221 6.41 -4.16 -1.40
CA TYR A 221 7.66 -3.49 -1.03
C TYR A 221 7.75 -2.10 -1.69
N ALA A 222 8.70 -1.29 -1.22
CA ALA A 222 8.89 0.07 -1.70
C ALA A 222 9.06 0.15 -3.23
N THR A 223 8.46 1.18 -3.82
CA THR A 223 8.61 1.50 -5.26
C THR A 223 10.08 1.71 -5.60
N MET A 224 10.56 1.07 -6.66
CA MET A 224 11.91 1.22 -7.16
C MET A 224 12.16 2.65 -7.68
N PRO A 225 13.35 3.23 -7.46
CA PRO A 225 13.63 4.59 -7.93
C PRO A 225 13.67 4.63 -9.46
N GLY A 226 13.17 5.71 -10.06
CA GLY A 226 13.26 5.97 -11.49
C GLY A 226 14.51 6.79 -11.89
N VAL A 227 14.70 6.97 -13.19
CA VAL A 227 15.67 7.90 -13.76
C VAL A 227 14.90 9.12 -14.31
N PRO A 228 15.02 10.31 -13.71
CA PRO A 228 14.21 11.47 -14.09
C PRO A 228 14.28 11.81 -15.58
N ASN A 229 13.11 12.02 -16.19
CA ASN A 229 12.94 12.34 -17.62
C ASN A 229 13.48 11.27 -18.57
N VAL A 230 13.54 10.00 -18.15
CA VAL A 230 13.80 8.86 -19.02
C VAL A 230 12.58 7.95 -18.98
N TYR A 231 11.90 7.84 -20.12
CA TYR A 231 10.75 6.96 -20.25
C TYR A 231 11.22 5.50 -20.38
N MET A 232 10.58 4.62 -19.61
CA MET A 232 10.70 3.16 -19.73
C MET A 232 9.29 2.59 -19.58
N GLU A 233 8.83 1.83 -20.57
CA GLU A 233 7.52 1.20 -20.52
C GLU A 233 7.52 0.00 -19.58
N SER A 234 7.43 0.26 -18.28
CA SER A 234 7.52 -0.75 -17.22
C SER A 234 6.93 -0.23 -15.91
N SER A 235 6.59 -1.16 -15.00
CA SER A 235 6.18 -0.87 -13.63
C SER A 235 7.39 -0.79 -12.70
N TYR A 236 7.43 0.25 -11.87
CA TYR A 236 8.41 0.41 -10.80
C TYR A 236 7.92 -0.12 -9.44
N ALA A 237 6.74 -0.73 -9.38
CA ALA A 237 6.19 -1.26 -8.13
C ALA A 237 7.11 -2.35 -7.57
N GLY A 238 7.36 -2.33 -6.26
CA GLY A 238 8.03 -3.45 -5.59
C GLY A 238 7.14 -4.70 -5.60
N HIS A 239 7.76 -5.88 -5.49
CA HIS A 239 7.07 -7.15 -5.42
C HIS A 239 6.13 -7.23 -4.20
N LYS A 240 5.13 -8.12 -4.27
CA LYS A 240 4.23 -8.39 -3.15
C LYS A 240 4.98 -9.13 -2.03
N ALA A 241 4.71 -8.72 -0.81
CA ALA A 241 5.25 -9.32 0.40
C ALA A 241 4.71 -10.75 0.56
N PRO A 242 5.56 -11.74 0.92
CA PRO A 242 5.14 -13.13 1.04
C PRO A 242 4.14 -13.33 2.21
N PRO A 243 3.38 -14.43 2.23
CA PRO A 243 2.55 -14.78 3.37
C PRO A 243 3.36 -14.87 4.66
N GLY A 244 2.81 -14.34 5.74
CA GLY A 244 3.49 -14.26 7.03
C GLY A 244 2.98 -13.11 7.88
N LYS A 245 3.65 -12.93 9.02
CA LYS A 245 3.32 -11.88 9.99
C LYS A 245 4.14 -10.63 9.73
N TYR A 246 3.49 -9.48 9.92
CA TYR A 246 4.07 -8.15 9.74
C TYR A 246 3.75 -7.29 10.94
N SER A 247 4.67 -6.41 11.31
CA SER A 247 4.42 -5.35 12.28
C SER A 247 4.15 -4.04 11.55
N ILE A 248 3.11 -3.33 11.99
CA ILE A 248 2.71 -2.03 11.47
C ILE A 248 2.85 -1.04 12.62
N THR A 249 3.66 -0.01 12.42
CA THR A 249 3.93 1.02 13.45
C THR A 249 3.59 2.39 12.90
N VAL A 250 2.66 3.08 13.56
CA VAL A 250 2.34 4.49 13.27
C VAL A 250 3.08 5.38 14.25
N LYS A 251 3.75 6.42 13.74
CA LYS A 251 4.51 7.38 14.51
C LYS A 251 3.95 8.79 14.33
N THR A 252 3.85 9.53 15.43
CA THR A 252 3.46 10.95 15.46
C THR A 252 4.28 11.69 16.51
N GLY A 253 5.14 12.62 16.09
CA GLY A 253 6.12 13.25 16.99
C GLY A 253 6.97 12.20 17.74
N ASN A 254 6.89 12.19 19.07
CA ASN A 254 7.58 11.22 19.94
C ASN A 254 6.72 10.01 20.32
N GLN A 255 5.47 9.92 19.84
CA GLN A 255 4.58 8.82 20.15
C GLN A 255 4.60 7.77 19.04
N THR A 256 4.54 6.51 19.45
CA THR A 256 4.47 5.37 18.55
C THR A 256 3.43 4.39 19.04
N ILE A 257 2.65 3.83 18.13
CA ILE A 257 1.72 2.73 18.38
C ILE A 257 1.96 1.66 17.31
N SER A 258 1.78 0.40 17.70
CA SER A 258 2.02 -0.72 16.80
C SER A 258 0.91 -1.75 16.88
N THR A 259 0.70 -2.45 15.77
CA THR A 259 -0.12 -3.66 15.69
C THR A 259 0.58 -4.70 14.82
N GLU A 260 0.08 -5.92 14.87
CA GLU A 260 0.42 -6.98 13.93
C GLU A 260 -0.61 -7.06 12.80
N ALA A 261 -0.18 -7.53 11.64
CA ALA A 261 -1.02 -7.97 10.53
C ALA A 261 -0.52 -9.32 10.00
N GLU A 262 -1.39 -10.08 9.37
CA GLU A 262 -1.05 -11.36 8.76
C GLU A 262 -1.47 -11.38 7.29
N ILE A 263 -0.53 -11.74 6.43
CA ILE A 263 -0.78 -11.99 5.01
C ILE A 263 -0.92 -13.50 4.83
N LEU A 264 -2.04 -13.94 4.28
CA LEU A 264 -2.34 -15.32 3.97
C LEU A 264 -2.04 -15.62 2.50
N ALA A 265 -1.61 -16.86 2.25
CA ALA A 265 -1.40 -17.35 0.89
C ALA A 265 -2.71 -17.33 0.09
N ASN A 266 -2.61 -17.15 -1.22
CA ASN A 266 -3.77 -17.26 -2.09
C ASN A 266 -4.30 -18.71 -2.07
N PRO A 267 -5.54 -18.97 -1.64
CA PRO A 267 -6.05 -20.35 -1.50
C PRO A 267 -6.29 -21.03 -2.85
N LEU A 268 -6.29 -20.31 -3.97
CA LEU A 268 -6.50 -20.85 -5.31
C LEU A 268 -5.23 -21.42 -5.94
N TYR A 269 -4.05 -21.11 -5.39
CA TYR A 269 -2.77 -21.53 -5.95
C TYR A 269 -2.02 -22.47 -5.00
N PRO A 270 -1.69 -23.70 -5.42
CA PRO A 270 -0.86 -24.59 -4.63
C PRO A 270 0.57 -24.06 -4.62
N THR A 271 0.91 -23.31 -3.58
CA THR A 271 2.23 -22.72 -3.33
C THR A 271 2.64 -23.06 -1.90
N ASP A 272 3.95 -23.11 -1.65
CA ASP A 272 4.49 -23.40 -0.33
C ASP A 272 5.43 -22.28 0.14
N ALA A 273 5.78 -22.32 1.43
CA ALA A 273 6.63 -21.32 2.04
C ALA A 273 8.02 -21.23 1.39
N ALA A 274 8.54 -22.34 0.85
CA ALA A 274 9.84 -22.37 0.16
C ALA A 274 9.79 -21.59 -1.16
N THR A 275 8.72 -21.79 -1.94
CA THR A 275 8.44 -21.10 -3.19
C THR A 275 8.29 -19.59 -2.98
N TYR A 276 7.53 -19.18 -1.95
CA TYR A 276 7.42 -17.76 -1.57
C TYR A 276 8.77 -17.15 -1.17
N LYS A 277 9.59 -17.90 -0.42
CA LYS A 277 10.91 -17.46 -0.01
C LYS A 277 11.87 -17.30 -1.19
N GLU A 278 11.85 -18.23 -2.14
CA GLU A 278 12.65 -18.16 -3.37
C GLU A 278 12.24 -16.94 -4.20
N TYR A 279 10.92 -16.75 -4.40
CA TYR A 279 10.39 -15.59 -5.11
C TYR A 279 10.79 -14.29 -4.45
N HIS A 280 10.57 -14.15 -3.14
CA HIS A 280 10.96 -12.97 -2.38
C HIS A 280 12.46 -12.69 -2.50
N SER A 281 13.32 -13.68 -2.26
CA SER A 281 14.78 -13.52 -2.31
C SER A 281 15.25 -13.08 -3.70
N THR A 282 14.66 -13.65 -4.76
CA THR A 282 15.00 -13.34 -6.14
C THR A 282 14.56 -11.93 -6.52
N MET A 283 13.29 -11.58 -6.26
CA MET A 283 12.75 -10.25 -6.55
C MET A 283 13.50 -9.17 -5.77
N TRP A 284 13.68 -9.36 -4.47
CA TRP A 284 14.42 -8.44 -3.60
C TRP A 284 15.85 -8.21 -4.08
N GLY A 285 16.54 -9.27 -4.54
CA GLY A 285 17.86 -9.16 -5.13
C GLY A 285 17.88 -8.28 -6.38
N MET A 286 16.98 -8.55 -7.33
CA MET A 286 16.89 -7.77 -8.57
C MET A 286 16.51 -6.30 -8.32
N GLU A 287 15.52 -6.05 -7.44
CA GLU A 287 15.07 -4.70 -7.10
C GLU A 287 16.19 -3.86 -6.46
N ASN A 288 16.98 -4.47 -5.57
CA ASN A 288 18.13 -3.81 -4.96
C ASN A 288 19.22 -3.47 -5.97
N GLU A 289 19.50 -4.37 -6.91
CA GLU A 289 20.46 -4.10 -7.99
C GLU A 289 19.95 -2.99 -8.91
N LEU A 290 18.69 -3.01 -9.34
CA LEU A 290 18.12 -1.92 -10.13
C LEU A 290 18.16 -0.58 -9.37
N ALA A 291 17.80 -0.58 -8.08
CA ALA A 291 17.88 0.62 -7.26
C ALA A 291 19.32 1.16 -7.18
N SER A 292 20.33 0.28 -7.06
CA SER A 292 21.74 0.65 -7.15
C SER A 292 22.09 1.24 -8.53
N MET A 293 21.65 0.61 -9.62
CA MET A 293 21.87 1.10 -10.99
C MET A 293 21.29 2.50 -11.18
N HIS A 294 20.02 2.72 -10.84
CA HIS A 294 19.35 4.01 -11.05
C HIS A 294 19.92 5.11 -10.15
N ARG A 295 20.29 4.82 -8.90
CA ARG A 295 21.00 5.80 -8.05
C ARG A 295 22.33 6.20 -8.67
N MET A 296 23.09 5.23 -9.20
CA MET A 296 24.38 5.49 -9.86
C MET A 296 24.22 6.29 -11.15
N VAL A 297 23.21 5.96 -11.98
CA VAL A 297 22.86 6.74 -13.18
C VAL A 297 22.50 8.18 -12.83
N ASN A 298 21.69 8.38 -11.80
CA ASN A 298 21.28 9.72 -11.36
C ASN A 298 22.47 10.54 -10.83
N ASP A 299 23.31 9.96 -9.97
CA ASP A 299 24.50 10.64 -9.43
C ASP A 299 25.51 11.00 -10.53
N LEU A 300 25.86 10.07 -11.41
CA LEU A 300 26.77 10.34 -12.52
C LEU A 300 26.21 11.37 -13.49
N TYR A 301 24.91 11.37 -13.76
CA TYR A 301 24.28 12.36 -14.62
C TYR A 301 24.29 13.76 -13.99
N ASP A 302 24.10 13.87 -12.68
CA ASP A 302 24.21 15.17 -12.00
C ASP A 302 25.66 15.69 -12.01
N LYS A 303 26.65 14.82 -11.79
CA LYS A 303 28.07 15.18 -11.95
C LYS A 303 28.42 15.55 -13.39
N GLN A 304 27.82 14.88 -14.37
CA GLN A 304 27.99 15.18 -15.79
C GLN A 304 27.56 16.62 -16.10
N LYS A 305 26.39 17.04 -15.61
CA LYS A 305 25.90 18.43 -15.77
C LYS A 305 26.83 19.44 -15.09
N GLN A 306 27.33 19.11 -13.91
CA GLN A 306 28.29 19.98 -13.20
C GLN A 306 29.58 20.16 -14.00
N LEU A 307 30.12 19.07 -14.55
CA LEU A 307 31.32 19.11 -15.39
C LEU A 307 31.08 19.90 -16.69
N GLU A 308 29.92 19.70 -17.34
CA GLU A 308 29.54 20.44 -18.55
C GLU A 308 29.46 21.94 -18.27
N ALA A 309 28.76 22.35 -17.20
CA ALA A 309 28.66 23.75 -16.79
C ALA A 309 30.03 24.36 -16.46
N LEU A 310 30.88 23.61 -15.75
CA LEU A 310 32.24 24.01 -15.43
C LEU A 310 33.05 24.26 -16.71
N LEU A 311 33.09 23.30 -17.64
CA LEU A 311 33.86 23.41 -18.88
C LEU A 311 33.40 24.58 -19.75
N SER A 312 32.09 24.86 -19.77
CA SER A 312 31.53 26.05 -20.45
C SER A 312 31.92 27.37 -19.79
N SER A 313 32.21 27.38 -18.49
CA SER A 313 32.59 28.58 -17.73
C SER A 313 34.09 28.90 -17.71
N LEU A 314 34.94 27.94 -18.10
CA LEU A 314 36.39 28.12 -18.07
C LEU A 314 36.84 29.18 -19.10
N PRO A 315 37.69 30.16 -18.72
CA PRO A 315 38.15 31.19 -19.63
C PRO A 315 39.14 30.62 -20.67
N ALA A 316 39.18 31.26 -21.84
CA ALA A 316 40.14 30.93 -22.89
C ALA A 316 41.56 31.40 -22.48
N SER A 317 42.28 30.52 -21.79
CA SER A 317 43.65 30.74 -21.32
C SER A 317 44.45 29.45 -21.42
N GLU A 318 45.73 29.55 -21.77
CA GLU A 318 46.66 28.40 -21.82
C GLU A 318 46.69 27.63 -20.51
N LYS A 319 46.45 28.30 -19.37
CA LYS A 319 46.39 27.70 -18.03
C LYS A 319 45.34 26.59 -17.92
N PHE A 320 44.22 26.70 -18.65
CA PHE A 320 43.11 25.75 -18.56
C PHE A 320 43.04 24.77 -19.73
N THR A 321 43.94 24.84 -20.71
CA THR A 321 43.92 23.98 -21.90
C THR A 321 43.96 22.49 -21.54
N ALA A 322 44.82 22.10 -20.60
CA ALA A 322 44.93 20.70 -20.15
C ALA A 322 43.68 20.22 -19.41
N VAL A 323 43.17 21.04 -18.47
CA VAL A 323 41.93 20.75 -17.72
C VAL A 323 40.74 20.64 -18.64
N LYS A 324 40.63 21.53 -19.63
CA LYS A 324 39.56 21.52 -20.62
C LYS A 324 39.59 20.24 -21.46
N LYS A 325 40.76 19.88 -22.00
CA LYS A 325 40.95 18.64 -22.77
C LYS A 325 40.58 17.39 -21.97
N ASP A 326 41.09 17.28 -20.74
CA ASP A 326 40.84 16.10 -19.91
C ASP A 326 39.39 16.05 -19.41
N GLY A 327 38.80 17.20 -19.09
CA GLY A 327 37.41 17.31 -18.70
C GLY A 327 36.46 17.00 -19.86
N GLU A 328 36.74 17.44 -21.08
CA GLU A 328 35.97 17.05 -22.27
C GLU A 328 36.06 15.54 -22.54
N ALA A 329 37.23 14.93 -22.36
CA ALA A 329 37.41 13.49 -22.47
C ALA A 329 36.62 12.72 -21.39
N LEU A 330 36.66 13.19 -20.13
CA LEU A 330 35.87 12.63 -19.03
C LEU A 330 34.37 12.79 -19.29
N LEU A 331 33.93 13.97 -19.73
CA LEU A 331 32.53 14.25 -20.06
C LEU A 331 32.03 13.30 -21.15
N LYS A 332 32.84 13.05 -22.19
CA LYS A 332 32.53 12.07 -23.23
C LYS A 332 32.42 10.65 -22.63
N LYS A 333 33.34 10.25 -21.76
CA LYS A 333 33.32 8.94 -21.09
C LYS A 333 32.05 8.77 -20.24
N MET A 334 31.65 9.79 -19.49
CA MET A 334 30.41 9.81 -18.70
C MET A 334 29.18 9.69 -19.58
N LYS A 335 29.10 10.47 -20.67
CA LYS A 335 27.99 10.42 -21.64
C LYS A 335 27.86 9.03 -22.28
N THR A 336 28.96 8.42 -22.72
CA THR A 336 28.93 7.07 -23.30
C THR A 336 28.47 6.02 -22.30
N TRP A 337 28.92 6.08 -21.03
CA TRP A 337 28.43 5.16 -20.01
C TRP A 337 26.94 5.36 -19.74
N ASP A 338 26.47 6.61 -19.66
CA ASP A 338 25.06 6.93 -19.47
C ASP A 338 24.18 6.41 -20.64
N GLU A 339 24.65 6.54 -21.88
CA GLU A 339 23.98 6.01 -23.09
C GLU A 339 23.95 4.47 -23.16
N ASP A 340 24.84 3.77 -22.45
CA ASP A 340 24.78 2.32 -22.29
C ASP A 340 23.72 1.93 -21.24
N MET A 341 23.54 2.76 -20.22
CA MET A 341 22.62 2.50 -19.11
C MET A 341 21.18 2.84 -19.45
N VAL A 342 20.92 4.02 -20.05
CA VAL A 342 19.57 4.58 -20.22
C VAL A 342 19.36 5.26 -21.58
N GLN A 343 18.13 5.21 -22.09
CA GLN A 343 17.75 5.87 -23.35
C GLN A 343 17.20 7.27 -23.09
N ARG A 344 18.06 8.28 -22.95
CA ARG A 344 17.61 9.65 -22.62
C ARG A 344 16.80 10.34 -23.72
N LYS A 345 16.77 9.82 -24.94
CA LYS A 345 15.94 10.36 -26.04
C LYS A 345 14.47 9.95 -25.92
N SER A 346 14.18 8.85 -25.23
CA SER A 346 12.81 8.41 -24.97
C SER A 346 12.23 9.21 -23.81
N LYS A 347 11.21 10.01 -24.11
CA LYS A 347 10.52 10.91 -23.17
C LYS A 347 9.07 10.52 -22.95
N ALA A 348 8.44 9.84 -23.89
CA ALA A 348 7.06 9.39 -23.81
C ALA A 348 6.87 7.99 -24.41
N TYR A 349 5.64 7.46 -24.30
CA TYR A 349 5.25 6.12 -24.76
C TYR A 349 5.69 5.84 -26.21
N ASP A 350 5.30 6.67 -27.17
CA ASP A 350 5.58 6.42 -28.60
C ASP A 350 7.09 6.52 -28.96
N ASP A 351 7.93 7.07 -28.09
CA ASP A 351 9.35 7.22 -28.37
C ASP A 351 10.10 5.87 -28.34
N VAL A 352 9.57 4.86 -27.64
CA VAL A 352 10.21 3.54 -27.55
C VAL A 352 10.27 2.82 -28.90
N GLU A 353 9.41 3.21 -29.85
CA GLU A 353 9.43 2.70 -31.22
C GLU A 353 10.66 3.21 -32.00
N ASN A 354 11.11 4.43 -31.69
CA ASN A 354 12.20 5.10 -32.40
C ASN A 354 13.55 4.95 -31.69
N PHE A 355 13.54 4.79 -30.37
CA PHE A 355 14.75 4.75 -29.55
C PHE A 355 14.83 3.45 -28.75
N PRO A 356 15.74 2.53 -29.12
CA PRO A 356 15.87 1.25 -28.44
C PRO A 356 16.15 1.37 -26.95
N ASN A 357 15.52 0.49 -26.18
CA ASN A 357 15.77 0.32 -24.74
C ASN A 357 17.25 0.02 -24.44
N LYS A 358 17.70 0.48 -23.28
CA LYS A 358 19.07 0.33 -22.78
C LYS A 358 19.12 -0.61 -21.58
N PHE A 359 20.30 -0.75 -20.98
CA PHE A 359 20.56 -1.79 -19.99
C PHE A 359 19.53 -1.84 -18.86
N THR A 360 19.24 -0.72 -18.19
CA THR A 360 18.36 -0.75 -17.02
C THR A 360 16.88 -0.95 -17.37
N ALA A 361 16.45 -0.55 -18.58
CA ALA A 361 15.12 -0.87 -19.08
C ALA A 361 14.95 -2.38 -19.32
N ASN A 362 15.98 -3.05 -19.86
CA ASN A 362 15.98 -4.51 -20.01
C ASN A 362 16.00 -5.24 -18.65
N TYR A 363 16.68 -4.68 -17.66
CA TYR A 363 16.69 -5.21 -16.29
C TYR A 363 15.33 -5.05 -15.60
N LEU A 364 14.72 -3.87 -15.72
CA LEU A 364 13.39 -3.61 -15.20
C LEU A 364 12.32 -4.49 -15.87
N PHE A 365 12.44 -4.72 -17.19
CA PHE A 365 11.59 -5.67 -17.91
C PHE A 365 11.69 -7.08 -17.33
N LEU A 366 12.91 -7.56 -17.01
CA LEU A 366 13.09 -8.86 -16.34
C LEU A 366 12.35 -8.91 -14.99
N ILE A 367 12.46 -7.85 -14.17
CA ILE A 367 11.74 -7.77 -12.90
C ILE A 367 10.23 -7.89 -13.14
N ASN A 368 9.67 -7.13 -14.07
CA ASN A 368 8.24 -7.16 -14.38
C ASN A 368 7.77 -8.49 -14.99
N ALA A 369 8.62 -9.15 -15.79
CA ALA A 369 8.32 -10.47 -16.35
C ALA A 369 8.44 -11.61 -15.32
N THR A 370 9.22 -11.41 -14.26
CA THR A 370 9.33 -12.33 -13.12
C THR A 370 8.23 -12.08 -12.09
N GLU A 371 7.76 -10.83 -11.98
CA GLU A 371 6.63 -10.49 -11.14
C GLU A 371 5.38 -11.24 -11.59
N SER A 372 4.82 -12.03 -10.68
CA SER A 372 3.69 -12.89 -10.97
C SER A 372 2.81 -13.02 -9.75
N ASP A 373 1.50 -13.02 -9.98
CA ASP A 373 0.49 -13.34 -8.97
C ASP A 373 0.57 -14.80 -8.49
N VAL A 374 1.22 -15.67 -9.27
CA VAL A 374 1.69 -16.98 -8.82
C VAL A 374 3.20 -16.86 -8.60
N PRO A 375 3.68 -16.74 -7.37
CA PRO A 375 5.05 -16.34 -7.00
C PRO A 375 6.05 -17.46 -7.27
N ARG A 376 6.21 -17.83 -8.53
CA ARG A 376 7.09 -18.89 -9.01
C ARG A 376 8.08 -18.28 -9.97
N VAL A 377 9.35 -18.32 -9.59
CA VAL A 377 10.44 -17.92 -10.46
C VAL A 377 10.70 -19.05 -11.45
N ASN A 378 10.76 -18.71 -12.74
CA ASN A 378 11.06 -19.69 -13.79
C ASN A 378 12.54 -19.65 -14.17
N LEU A 379 13.04 -20.77 -14.70
CA LEU A 379 14.44 -20.91 -15.12
C LEU A 379 14.88 -19.84 -16.14
N PRO A 380 14.09 -19.50 -17.18
CA PRO A 380 14.45 -18.41 -18.10
C PRO A 380 14.71 -17.06 -17.41
N SER A 381 13.94 -16.74 -16.36
CA SER A 381 14.12 -15.51 -15.59
C SER A 381 15.43 -15.55 -14.79
N LEU A 382 15.76 -16.69 -14.19
CA LEU A 382 17.04 -16.89 -13.48
C LEU A 382 18.24 -16.82 -14.42
N ASP A 383 18.16 -17.44 -15.59
CA ASP A 383 19.22 -17.39 -16.61
C ASP A 383 19.44 -15.97 -17.12
N ARG A 384 18.34 -15.25 -17.40
CA ARG A 384 18.41 -13.86 -17.84
C ARG A 384 18.94 -12.94 -16.74
N MET A 385 18.56 -13.17 -15.49
CA MET A 385 19.10 -12.46 -14.32
C MET A 385 20.62 -12.63 -14.23
N LYS A 386 21.11 -13.88 -14.37
CA LYS A 386 22.54 -14.19 -14.33
C LYS A 386 23.31 -13.47 -15.44
N GLU A 387 22.77 -13.47 -16.67
CA GLU A 387 23.36 -12.78 -17.80
C GLU A 387 23.46 -11.26 -17.55
N LEU A 388 22.35 -10.64 -17.14
CA LEU A 388 22.29 -9.20 -16.90
C LEU A 388 23.15 -8.78 -15.70
N ASN A 389 23.24 -9.59 -14.64
CA ASN A 389 24.12 -9.31 -13.51
C ASN A 389 25.60 -9.33 -13.90
N ALA A 390 26.00 -10.20 -14.84
CA ALA A 390 27.37 -10.20 -15.38
C ALA A 390 27.67 -8.94 -16.22
N GLN A 391 26.69 -8.50 -17.04
CA GLN A 391 26.81 -7.23 -17.77
C GLN A 391 26.87 -6.03 -16.80
N TRP A 392 26.04 -6.03 -15.76
CA TRP A 392 26.04 -5.01 -14.73
C TRP A 392 27.40 -4.89 -14.03
N ALA A 393 28.03 -6.01 -13.66
CA ALA A 393 29.35 -5.97 -13.01
C ALA A 393 30.39 -5.19 -13.84
N THR A 394 30.36 -5.34 -15.16
CA THR A 394 31.25 -4.61 -16.09
C THR A 394 30.89 -3.13 -16.16
N LEU A 395 29.60 -2.80 -16.26
CA LEU A 395 29.11 -1.41 -16.28
C LEU A 395 29.39 -0.68 -14.96
N LYS A 396 29.20 -1.36 -13.82
CA LYS A 396 29.50 -0.87 -12.47
C LYS A 396 30.99 -0.59 -12.29
N ALA A 397 31.86 -1.47 -12.79
CA ALA A 397 33.32 -1.23 -12.75
C ALA A 397 33.72 0.03 -13.53
N ARG A 398 33.13 0.25 -14.73
CA ARG A 398 33.34 1.49 -15.51
C ARG A 398 32.86 2.73 -14.76
N ALA A 399 31.71 2.66 -14.09
CA ALA A 399 31.18 3.75 -13.29
C ALA A 399 32.08 4.08 -12.09
N ASN A 400 32.53 3.06 -11.36
CA ASN A 400 33.45 3.22 -10.23
C ASN A 400 34.79 3.81 -10.69
N GLU A 401 35.32 3.41 -11.85
CA GLU A 401 36.52 4.03 -12.41
C GLU A 401 36.33 5.54 -12.67
N ILE A 402 35.17 5.95 -13.19
CA ILE A 402 34.82 7.37 -13.37
C ILE A 402 34.76 8.09 -12.02
N LEU A 403 34.05 7.52 -11.04
CA LEU A 403 33.78 8.12 -9.74
C LEU A 403 35.03 8.21 -8.86
N ASP A 404 35.78 7.12 -8.76
CA ASP A 404 36.82 6.93 -7.76
C ASP A 404 38.21 7.32 -8.27
N ARG A 405 38.40 7.37 -9.60
CA ARG A 405 39.68 7.71 -10.22
C ARG A 405 39.61 8.95 -11.10
N ASP A 406 38.75 8.95 -12.12
CA ASP A 406 38.82 9.96 -13.17
C ASP A 406 38.35 11.35 -12.69
N ILE A 407 37.23 11.42 -11.96
CA ILE A 407 36.74 12.67 -11.36
C ILE A 407 37.76 13.22 -10.33
N PRO A 408 38.26 12.45 -9.34
CA PRO A 408 39.30 12.92 -8.43
C PRO A 408 40.59 13.37 -9.13
N ALA A 409 41.01 12.69 -10.20
CA ALA A 409 42.18 13.08 -10.97
C ALA A 409 41.99 14.43 -11.68
N LEU A 410 40.81 14.69 -12.24
CA LEU A 410 40.49 15.99 -12.82
C LEU A 410 40.45 17.09 -11.75
N ASN A 411 39.82 16.83 -10.61
CA ASN A 411 39.76 17.77 -9.49
C ASN A 411 41.16 18.20 -9.06
N LYS A 412 42.12 17.27 -8.93
CA LYS A 412 43.52 17.58 -8.58
C LYS A 412 44.24 18.49 -9.57
N LYS A 413 43.77 18.64 -10.81
CA LYS A 413 44.35 19.54 -11.81
C LYS A 413 43.78 20.96 -11.74
N MET A 414 42.69 21.14 -10.99
CA MET A 414 42.01 22.43 -10.84
C MET A 414 42.45 23.21 -9.60
N TRP A 415 43.11 22.54 -8.66
CA TRP A 415 43.78 23.11 -7.50
C TRP A 415 45.29 23.05 -7.73
#